data_AF-A0A1G1TAM6-F1
#
_entry.id   AF-A0A1G1TAM6-F1
#
_cell.length_a   1.000
_cell.length_b   1.000
_cell.length_c   1.000
_cell.angle_alpha   90.00
_cell.angle_beta   90.00
_cell.angle_gamma   90.00
#
_symmetry.space_group_name_H-M   'P 1'
#
loop_
_entity.id
_entity.type
_entity.pdbx_description
1 polymer ?
#
loop_
_entity_poly.entity_id
_entity_poly.type
_entity_poly.pdbx_seq_one_letter_code
_entity_poly.pdbx_strand_id
1 'polypeptide(L)'
;MVKHTPMLAQPQPGAPKVYRYVQLHSLADTVSGLRTTSYDGVAEIWFANLGDAAAMFTSDHYNAVVAADEAHILDRSKTVFLYAYEKPIP
;
A
#
# COMPACT_ATOMS: atom_id res chain seq x y z
N MET A 1 13.68 -4.54 4.67
CA MET A 1 12.52 -4.06 3.88
C MET A 1 12.59 -4.32 2.37
N VAL A 2 13.73 -4.76 1.79
CA VAL A 2 13.91 -4.87 0.32
C VAL A 2 13.04 -5.95 -0.37
N LYS A 3 12.39 -6.87 0.36
CA LYS A 3 11.66 -8.01 -0.24
C LYS A 3 10.19 -7.76 -0.56
N HIS A 4 9.49 -6.93 0.22
CA HIS A 4 8.05 -6.74 0.07
C HIS A 4 7.66 -5.94 -1.19
N THR A 5 8.30 -4.79 -1.40
CA THR A 5 7.94 -3.86 -2.49
C THR A 5 8.00 -4.50 -3.88
N PRO A 6 9.03 -5.31 -4.23
CA PRO A 6 9.06 -6.02 -5.51
C PRO A 6 7.89 -6.99 -5.74
N MET A 7 7.31 -7.56 -4.68
CA MET A 7 6.18 -8.50 -4.80
C MET A 7 4.90 -7.80 -5.26
N LEU A 8 4.71 -6.54 -4.92
CA LEU A 8 3.55 -5.76 -5.38
C LEU A 8 3.86 -4.90 -6.61
N ALA A 9 5.11 -4.49 -6.79
CA ALA A 9 5.51 -3.64 -7.92
C ALA A 9 5.72 -4.43 -9.23
N GLN A 10 5.97 -5.74 -9.16
CA GLN A 10 6.12 -6.58 -10.36
C GLN A 10 4.76 -7.17 -10.78
N PRO A 11 4.52 -7.34 -12.10
CA PRO A 11 3.32 -8.01 -12.58
C PRO A 11 3.21 -9.42 -11.99
N GLN A 12 2.16 -9.66 -11.21
CA GLN A 12 1.85 -11.00 -10.71
C GLN A 12 1.00 -11.76 -11.73
N PRO A 13 1.20 -13.07 -11.92
CA PRO A 13 0.38 -13.87 -12.83
C PRO A 13 -1.11 -13.78 -12.47
N GLY A 14 -1.94 -13.31 -13.41
CA GLY A 14 -3.38 -13.16 -13.20
C GLY A 14 -3.80 -11.96 -12.33
N ALA A 15 -2.85 -11.12 -11.87
CA ALA A 15 -3.18 -9.92 -11.13
C ALA A 15 -3.31 -8.69 -12.04
N PRO A 16 -4.13 -7.70 -11.64
CA PRO A 16 -4.20 -6.42 -12.33
C PRO A 16 -2.87 -5.68 -12.33
N LYS A 17 -2.69 -4.82 -13.34
CA LYS A 17 -1.48 -4.00 -13.45
C LYS A 17 -1.41 -2.95 -12.33
N VAL A 18 -0.29 -2.91 -11.64
CA VAL A 18 0.09 -1.80 -10.75
C VAL A 18 0.79 -0.73 -11.58
N TYR A 19 0.25 0.49 -11.59
CA TYR A 19 0.80 1.61 -12.38
C TYR A 19 1.91 2.35 -11.62
N ARG A 20 1.79 2.40 -10.30
CA ARG A 20 2.75 3.03 -9.40
C ARG A 20 2.59 2.39 -8.02
N TYR A 21 3.72 2.22 -7.34
CA TYR A 21 3.76 1.84 -5.93
C TYR A 21 4.82 2.69 -5.22
N VAL A 22 4.41 3.44 -4.19
CA VAL A 22 5.30 4.24 -3.33
C VAL A 22 5.07 3.86 -1.87
N GLN A 23 6.15 3.91 -1.08
CA GLN A 23 6.11 3.83 0.37
C GLN A 23 6.58 5.15 0.96
N LEU A 24 5.77 5.71 1.86
CA LEU A 24 6.07 6.91 2.62
C LEU A 24 6.34 6.46 4.05
N HIS A 25 7.56 6.66 4.54
CA HIS A 25 7.90 6.39 5.94
C HIS A 25 7.71 7.66 6.76
N SER A 26 7.20 7.50 7.99
CA SER A 26 7.07 8.61 8.92
C SER A 26 8.44 9.25 9.20
N LEU A 27 8.45 10.57 9.32
CA LEU A 27 9.61 11.32 9.81
C LEU A 27 9.55 11.39 11.34
N ALA A 28 10.71 11.40 11.98
CA ALA A 28 10.80 11.69 13.42
C ALA A 28 10.48 13.16 13.74
N ASP A 29 10.76 14.06 12.79
CA ASP A 29 10.50 15.48 12.93
C ASP A 29 9.00 15.79 12.81
N THR A 30 8.57 16.79 13.59
CA THR A 30 7.17 17.25 13.59
C THR A 30 7.09 18.77 13.40
N VAL A 31 6.02 19.24 12.78
CA VAL A 31 5.73 20.67 12.68
C VAL A 31 4.94 21.11 13.91
N SER A 32 5.47 22.10 14.64
CA SER A 32 4.82 22.62 15.85
C SER A 32 3.39 23.08 15.57
N GLY A 33 2.46 22.65 16.42
CA GLY A 33 1.03 22.97 16.30
C GLY A 33 0.23 22.11 15.33
N LEU A 34 0.88 21.23 14.54
CA LEU A 34 0.19 20.26 13.69
C LEU A 34 0.16 18.88 14.33
N ARG A 35 -0.98 18.19 14.20
CA ARG A 35 -1.10 16.80 14.65
C ARG A 35 -0.47 15.88 13.62
N THR A 36 0.50 15.08 14.04
CA THR A 36 1.10 14.03 13.22
C THR A 36 0.28 12.75 13.30
N THR A 37 0.28 11.98 12.23
CA THR A 37 -0.31 10.63 12.21
C THR A 37 0.40 9.69 13.19
N SER A 38 -0.32 8.72 13.72
CA SER A 38 0.23 7.61 14.51
C SER A 38 0.68 6.42 13.66
N TYR A 39 0.57 6.51 12.33
CA TYR A 39 1.03 5.46 11.41
C TYR A 39 2.53 5.58 11.15
N ASP A 40 3.24 4.46 11.21
CA ASP A 40 4.68 4.41 10.96
C ASP A 40 5.03 4.57 9.47
N GLY A 41 4.05 4.40 8.58
CA GLY A 41 4.17 4.65 7.16
C GLY A 41 2.85 4.51 6.39
N VAL A 42 2.89 4.86 5.10
CA VAL A 42 1.79 4.76 4.15
C VAL A 42 2.29 4.06 2.89
N ALA A 43 1.52 3.12 2.38
CA ALA A 43 1.71 2.54 1.06
C ALA A 43 0.66 3.15 0.10
N GLU A 44 1.10 3.69 -1.01
CA GLU A 44 0.23 4.23 -2.06
C GLU A 44 0.38 3.41 -3.33
N ILE A 45 -0.73 2.86 -3.84
CA ILE A 45 -0.76 1.97 -5.00
C ILE A 45 -1.80 2.47 -5.98
N TRP A 46 -1.40 2.64 -7.25
CA TRP A 46 -2.26 3.12 -8.32
C TRP A 46 -2.70 1.98 -9.23
N PHE A 47 -4.01 1.92 -9.45
CA PHE A 47 -4.69 0.99 -10.35
C PHE A 47 -5.48 1.76 -11.40
N ALA A 48 -5.88 1.10 -12.49
CA ALA A 48 -6.73 1.75 -13.49
C ALA A 48 -8.11 2.10 -12.93
N ASN A 49 -8.62 1.29 -11.99
CA ASN A 49 -9.92 1.46 -11.35
C ASN A 49 -9.96 0.71 -10.01
N LEU A 50 -11.03 0.91 -9.24
CA LEU A 50 -11.23 0.27 -7.93
C LEU A 50 -11.42 -1.26 -8.03
N GLY A 51 -11.98 -1.76 -9.13
CA GLY A 51 -12.16 -3.19 -9.38
C GLY A 51 -10.82 -3.92 -9.51
N ASP A 52 -9.86 -3.31 -10.20
CA ASP A 52 -8.47 -3.81 -10.28
C ASP A 52 -7.81 -3.83 -8.90
N ALA A 53 -8.01 -2.79 -8.08
CA ALA A 53 -7.51 -2.78 -6.71
C ALA A 53 -8.11 -3.94 -5.89
N ALA A 54 -9.44 -4.12 -5.96
CA ALA A 54 -10.14 -5.19 -5.27
C ALA A 54 -9.65 -6.57 -5.72
N ALA A 55 -9.53 -6.81 -7.02
CA ALA A 55 -9.06 -8.08 -7.57
C ALA A 55 -7.64 -8.43 -7.14
N MET A 56 -6.74 -7.43 -6.96
CA MET A 56 -5.42 -7.69 -6.40
C MET A 56 -5.51 -8.11 -4.92
N PHE A 57 -6.16 -7.31 -4.07
CA PHE A 57 -6.21 -7.52 -2.62
C PHE A 57 -7.03 -8.74 -2.18
N THR A 58 -7.93 -9.24 -3.03
CA THR A 58 -8.70 -10.46 -2.75
C THR A 58 -8.17 -11.71 -3.46
N SER A 59 -7.11 -11.58 -4.26
CA SER A 59 -6.53 -12.72 -4.99
C SER A 59 -5.93 -13.78 -4.06
N ASP A 60 -5.96 -15.04 -4.52
CA ASP A 60 -5.32 -16.16 -3.82
C ASP A 60 -3.82 -15.91 -3.61
N HIS A 61 -3.15 -15.31 -4.60
CA HIS A 61 -1.73 -14.98 -4.49
C HIS A 61 -1.46 -13.96 -3.38
N TYR A 62 -2.28 -12.90 -3.30
CA TYR A 62 -2.14 -11.91 -2.23
C TYR A 62 -2.34 -12.56 -0.85
N ASN A 63 -3.38 -13.36 -0.70
CA ASN A 63 -3.69 -14.04 0.57
C ASN A 63 -2.63 -15.08 0.98
N ALA A 64 -2.07 -15.82 0.04
CA ALA A 64 -1.12 -16.91 0.34
C ALA A 64 0.32 -16.42 0.49
N VAL A 65 0.74 -15.42 -0.29
CA VAL A 65 2.16 -15.02 -0.39
C VAL A 65 2.38 -13.65 0.22
N VAL A 66 1.60 -12.65 -0.19
CA VAL A 66 1.82 -11.26 0.24
C VAL A 66 1.41 -11.08 1.69
N ALA A 67 0.24 -11.58 2.11
CA ALA A 67 -0.24 -11.45 3.48
C ALA A 67 0.68 -12.14 4.50
N ALA A 68 1.33 -13.24 4.11
CA ALA A 68 2.32 -13.93 4.94
C ALA A 68 3.59 -13.08 5.15
N ASP A 69 4.09 -12.44 4.09
CA ASP A 69 5.21 -11.50 4.19
C ASP A 69 4.83 -10.26 5.01
N GLU A 70 3.64 -9.70 4.76
CA GLU A 70 3.10 -8.56 5.51
C GLU A 70 2.98 -8.83 7.01
N ALA A 71 2.65 -10.05 7.43
CA ALA A 71 2.57 -10.40 8.85
C ALA A 71 3.90 -10.21 9.61
N HIS A 72 5.03 -10.13 8.90
CA HIS A 72 6.34 -9.83 9.48
C HIS A 72 6.65 -8.34 9.60
N ILE A 73 5.88 -7.48 8.92
CA ILE A 73 6.21 -6.04 8.77
C ILE A 73 5.05 -5.09 9.06
N LEU A 74 3.80 -5.55 9.11
CA LEU A 74 2.59 -4.76 9.30
C LEU A 74 1.78 -5.31 10.48
N ASP A 75 1.35 -4.41 11.36
CA ASP A 75 0.27 -4.70 12.32
C ASP A 75 -1.07 -4.56 11.59
N ARG A 76 -1.58 -5.67 11.04
CA ARG A 76 -2.86 -5.69 10.32
C ARG A 76 -4.04 -5.24 11.16
N SER A 77 -4.00 -5.35 12.49
CA SER A 77 -5.07 -4.87 13.36
C SER A 77 -5.18 -3.35 13.40
N LYS A 78 -4.11 -2.65 13.05
CA LYS A 78 -4.02 -1.17 13.01
C LYS A 78 -3.89 -0.62 11.59
N THR A 79 -3.90 -1.47 10.58
CA THR A 79 -3.79 -1.07 9.17
C THR A 79 -5.17 -0.69 8.65
N VAL A 80 -5.26 0.47 8.00
CA VAL A 80 -6.51 0.96 7.39
C VAL A 80 -6.29 1.23 5.91
N PHE A 81 -7.35 1.05 5.10
CA PHE A 81 -7.33 1.35 3.68
C PHE A 81 -8.08 2.65 3.40
N LEU A 82 -7.44 3.54 2.65
CA LEU A 82 -8.07 4.71 2.04
C LEU A 82 -8.19 4.46 0.54
N TYR A 83 -9.42 4.47 0.01
CA TYR A 83 -9.66 4.46 -1.43
C TYR A 83 -9.87 5.89 -1.91
N ALA A 84 -9.01 6.36 -2.80
CA ALA A 84 -9.01 7.73 -3.28
C ALA A 84 -8.72 7.79 -4.78
N TYR A 85 -9.05 8.93 -5.39
CA TYR A 85 -8.57 9.32 -6.71
C TYR A 85 -7.73 10.59 -6.57
N GLU A 86 -6.71 10.73 -7.41
CA GLU A 86 -5.86 11.91 -7.43
C GLU A 86 -6.55 13.02 -8.24
N LYS A 87 -6.61 14.23 -7.67
CA LYS A 87 -7.05 15.43 -8.38
C LYS A 87 -5.93 16.48 -8.30
N PRO A 88 -5.09 16.60 -9.34
CA PRO A 88 -4.06 17.63 -9.40
C PRO A 88 -4.70 19.02 -9.31
N ILE A 89 -4.10 19.91 -8.53
CA ILE A 89 -4.45 21.33 -8.50
C ILE A 89 -3.52 22.06 -9.50
N PRO A 90 -4.07 22.86 -10.44
CA PRO A 90 -3.27 23.62 -11.41
C PRO A 90 -2.33 24.64 -10.77
#